data_AF-A0AAE0WH44-F1
#
_entry.id   AF-A0AAE0WH44-F1
#
_cell.length_a   1.000
_cell.length_b   1.000
_cell.length_c   1.000
_cell.angle_alpha   90.00
_cell.angle_beta   90.00
_cell.angle_gamma   90.00
#
_symmetry.space_group_name_H-M   'P 1'
#
loop_
_entity.id
_entity.type
_entity.pdbx_description
1 polymer ?
#
loop_
_entity_poly.entity_id
_entity_poly.type
_entity_poly.pdbx_seq_one_letter_code
_entity_poly.pdbx_strand_id
1 'polypeptide(L)'
;MPSTYKKDKPWDTDDIDKWKEETFTPDQNVGGTFTEESTFATLFPKYREVYLKASWPMITRTLEKHGIACTLDLVEGSMTVKTTRKTFDPAAILNARDLIKLLARSVPAPQAVKIMEDGTACDVIKIRGLVRNKDRFVKRRQRILGPNGSTLKALELLTQTYILVQGNTVSVMGGYKPLKEVRRVIEDCMANIHPIYHIKELMIKRELAKDPELKNENWDRFLPHFKKRNLSKRRKPFVVNEKKKVYTPFPPPQEKSKVDLQIESGEYFLSREAQARGVREKRDEVMREKTAERKRKREEAFEAPKEEGEGRKKKKKRDKEKGEDGEKKTKRRKEVAVEADGDE
;
A
#
# COMPACT_ATOMS: atom_id res chain seq x y z
N MET A 1 -14.07 21.59 -42.21
CA MET A 1 -15.43 22.06 -42.51
C MET A 1 -16.29 20.86 -42.88
N PRO A 2 -17.59 20.82 -42.55
CA PRO A 2 -18.52 19.87 -43.16
C PRO A 2 -18.60 20.13 -44.67
N SER A 3 -18.86 19.10 -45.48
CA SER A 3 -19.06 19.29 -46.93
C SER A 3 -20.29 20.15 -47.20
N THR A 4 -20.12 21.23 -47.97
CA THR A 4 -21.21 22.05 -48.50
C THR A 4 -21.98 21.37 -49.64
N TYR A 5 -21.39 20.35 -50.28
CA TYR A 5 -22.09 19.50 -51.25
C TYR A 5 -22.77 18.31 -50.55
N LYS A 6 -23.90 18.58 -49.89
CA LYS A 6 -24.92 17.56 -49.66
C LYS A 6 -25.79 17.44 -50.92
N LYS A 7 -25.41 16.56 -51.85
CA LYS A 7 -26.37 16.05 -52.84
C LYS A 7 -27.25 15.01 -52.15
N ASP A 8 -28.54 15.04 -52.41
CA ASP A 8 -29.45 13.99 -51.97
C ASP A 8 -29.04 12.65 -52.57
N LYS A 9 -28.96 11.63 -51.72
CA LYS A 9 -28.61 10.26 -52.10
C LYS A 9 -29.86 9.40 -51.85
N PRO A 10 -30.69 9.12 -52.86
CA PRO A 10 -31.93 8.34 -52.67
C PRO A 10 -31.70 6.88 -52.24
N TRP A 11 -30.45 6.41 -52.22
CA TRP A 11 -30.01 5.11 -51.68
C TRP A 11 -29.45 5.20 -50.25
N ASP A 12 -29.54 6.37 -49.60
CA ASP A 12 -28.93 6.69 -48.31
C ASP A 12 -30.04 7.06 -47.30
N THR A 13 -30.99 6.14 -47.10
CA THR A 13 -32.08 6.32 -46.13
C THR A 13 -31.59 6.13 -44.70
N ASP A 14 -32.29 6.71 -43.74
CA ASP A 14 -31.94 6.64 -42.31
C ASP A 14 -32.08 5.22 -41.72
N ASP A 15 -32.80 4.32 -42.41
CA ASP A 15 -32.94 2.90 -42.04
C ASP A 15 -31.68 2.06 -42.28
N ILE A 16 -30.73 2.56 -43.08
CA ILE A 16 -29.53 1.81 -43.50
C ILE A 16 -28.40 2.02 -42.48
N ASP A 17 -28.14 1.00 -41.66
CA ASP A 17 -26.99 0.98 -40.75
C ASP A 17 -25.67 0.80 -41.51
N LYS A 18 -25.06 1.93 -41.86
CA LYS A 18 -23.74 2.04 -42.52
C LYS A 18 -22.57 1.45 -41.72
N TRP A 19 -22.78 1.07 -40.45
CA TRP A 19 -21.75 0.55 -39.56
C TRP A 19 -21.96 -0.93 -39.20
N LYS A 20 -22.95 -1.58 -39.82
CA LYS A 20 -23.18 -3.02 -39.68
C LYS A 20 -22.08 -3.80 -40.41
N GLU A 21 -21.16 -4.36 -39.64
CA GLU A 21 -20.14 -5.31 -40.13
C GLU A 21 -20.83 -6.59 -40.64
N GLU A 22 -20.64 -6.92 -41.92
CA GLU A 22 -21.11 -8.18 -42.51
C GLU A 22 -20.07 -9.29 -42.33
N THR A 23 -20.53 -10.52 -42.06
CA THR A 23 -19.65 -11.67 -41.85
C THR A 23 -18.90 -12.02 -43.14
N PHE A 24 -17.56 -12.01 -43.10
CA PHE A 24 -16.74 -12.30 -44.26
C PHE A 24 -16.94 -13.74 -44.76
N THR A 25 -17.35 -13.92 -46.02
CA THR A 25 -17.62 -15.25 -46.60
C THR A 25 -16.44 -15.76 -47.44
N PRO A 26 -16.30 -17.08 -47.65
CA PRO A 26 -15.24 -17.63 -48.51
C PRO A 26 -15.24 -17.06 -49.94
N ASP A 27 -16.41 -16.73 -50.48
CA ASP A 27 -16.59 -16.17 -51.83
C ASP A 27 -16.05 -14.74 -51.97
N GLN A 28 -15.94 -14.01 -50.84
CA GLN A 28 -15.37 -12.66 -50.80
C GLN A 28 -13.83 -12.66 -50.80
N ASN A 29 -13.18 -13.82 -50.76
CA ASN A 29 -11.71 -13.93 -50.81
C ASN A 29 -11.16 -13.80 -52.25
N VAL A 30 -11.33 -12.60 -52.83
CA VAL A 30 -10.85 -12.22 -54.17
C VAL A 30 -9.32 -12.34 -54.30
N GLY A 31 -8.58 -12.24 -53.18
CA GLY A 31 -7.12 -12.40 -53.14
C GLY A 31 -6.62 -13.85 -53.24
N GLY A 32 -7.50 -14.85 -53.09
CA GLY A 32 -7.12 -16.26 -53.14
C GLY A 32 -6.41 -16.77 -51.88
N THR A 33 -5.70 -17.89 -51.98
CA THR A 33 -5.10 -18.57 -50.81
C THR A 33 -3.82 -17.91 -50.34
N PHE A 34 -3.65 -17.74 -49.02
CA PHE A 34 -2.43 -17.18 -48.43
C PHE A 34 -1.15 -17.91 -48.89
N THR A 35 -0.14 -17.12 -49.25
CA THR A 35 1.19 -17.60 -49.66
C THR A 35 2.06 -17.99 -48.46
N GLU A 36 1.83 -17.35 -47.31
CA GLU A 36 2.61 -17.51 -46.06
C GLU A 36 1.80 -18.19 -44.93
N GLU A 37 2.49 -18.84 -44.00
CA GLU A 37 1.88 -19.53 -42.85
C GLU A 37 2.01 -18.68 -41.56
N SER A 38 0.88 -18.17 -41.05
CA SER A 38 0.82 -17.53 -39.74
C SER A 38 0.61 -18.57 -38.63
N THR A 39 1.59 -18.69 -37.73
CA THR A 39 1.57 -19.63 -36.60
C THR A 39 1.57 -18.90 -35.26
N PHE A 40 0.68 -19.29 -34.33
CA PHE A 40 0.71 -18.84 -32.94
C PHE A 40 0.67 -20.03 -31.97
N ALA A 41 1.56 -20.03 -30.98
CA ALA A 41 1.59 -21.02 -29.90
C ALA A 41 1.27 -20.38 -28.53
N THR A 42 0.78 -21.17 -27.58
CA THR A 42 0.59 -20.77 -26.18
C THR A 42 0.72 -21.97 -25.25
N LEU A 43 1.59 -21.86 -24.24
CA LEU A 43 1.79 -22.87 -23.20
C LEU A 43 0.62 -22.89 -22.21
N PHE A 44 0.21 -24.08 -21.75
CA PHE A 44 -0.81 -24.28 -20.72
C PHE A 44 -0.26 -25.02 -19.48
N PRO A 45 -0.81 -24.78 -18.27
CA PRO A 45 -0.39 -25.52 -17.08
C PRO A 45 -0.81 -26.99 -17.14
N LYS A 46 0.04 -27.92 -16.69
CA LYS A 46 -0.20 -29.38 -16.77
C LYS A 46 -1.57 -29.84 -16.23
N TYR A 47 -2.11 -29.19 -15.20
CA TYR A 47 -3.46 -29.49 -14.67
C TYR A 47 -4.62 -29.23 -15.65
N ARG A 48 -4.39 -28.54 -16.78
CA ARG A 48 -5.38 -28.33 -17.84
C ARG A 48 -5.44 -29.45 -18.87
N GLU A 49 -4.39 -30.28 -18.96
CA GLU A 49 -4.26 -31.35 -19.97
C GLU A 49 -5.51 -32.21 -20.11
N VAL A 50 -6.03 -32.75 -19.00
CA VAL A 50 -7.18 -33.67 -19.01
C VAL A 50 -8.42 -33.01 -19.61
N TYR A 51 -8.66 -31.73 -19.28
CA TYR A 51 -9.77 -30.96 -19.85
C TYR A 51 -9.54 -30.61 -21.32
N LEU A 52 -8.33 -30.18 -21.68
CA LEU A 52 -8.00 -29.82 -23.07
C LEU A 52 -8.09 -31.04 -23.98
N LYS A 53 -7.52 -32.19 -23.59
CA LYS A 53 -7.63 -33.45 -24.33
C LYS A 53 -9.08 -33.89 -24.55
N ALA A 54 -9.95 -33.73 -23.55
CA ALA A 54 -11.37 -34.05 -23.66
C ALA A 54 -12.18 -33.05 -24.53
N SER A 55 -11.79 -31.77 -24.54
CA SER A 55 -12.48 -30.71 -25.31
C SER A 55 -11.87 -30.43 -26.70
N TRP A 56 -10.69 -30.96 -27.01
CA TRP A 56 -10.00 -30.72 -28.28
C TRP A 56 -10.85 -31.03 -29.52
N PRO A 57 -11.62 -32.14 -29.59
CA PRO A 57 -12.46 -32.43 -30.75
C PRO A 57 -13.60 -31.43 -31.01
N MET A 58 -13.95 -30.58 -30.03
CA MET A 58 -14.86 -29.45 -30.24
C MET A 58 -14.12 -28.23 -30.80
N ILE A 59 -12.87 -28.03 -30.38
CA ILE A 59 -12.01 -26.93 -30.80
C ILE A 59 -11.57 -27.12 -32.26
N THR A 60 -11.15 -28.33 -32.66
CA THR A 60 -10.77 -28.61 -34.07
C THR A 60 -11.95 -28.36 -35.00
N ARG A 61 -13.12 -28.96 -34.74
CA ARG A 61 -14.37 -28.78 -35.51
C ARG A 61 -14.87 -27.34 -35.59
N THR A 62 -14.43 -26.46 -34.69
CA THR A 62 -14.69 -25.02 -34.76
C THR A 62 -13.71 -24.36 -35.72
N LEU A 63 -12.40 -24.53 -35.49
CA LEU A 63 -11.34 -23.89 -36.27
C LEU A 63 -11.27 -24.39 -37.73
N GLU A 64 -11.61 -25.66 -37.97
CA GLU A 64 -11.75 -26.26 -39.30
C GLU A 64 -12.73 -25.48 -40.20
N LYS A 65 -13.80 -24.88 -39.65
CA LYS A 65 -14.77 -24.07 -40.40
C LYS A 65 -14.15 -22.78 -40.97
N HIS A 66 -13.17 -22.22 -40.27
CA HIS A 66 -12.40 -21.04 -40.71
C HIS A 66 -11.14 -21.46 -41.48
N GLY A 67 -10.96 -22.75 -41.78
CA GLY A 67 -9.78 -23.30 -42.44
C GLY A 67 -8.50 -23.20 -41.62
N ILE A 68 -8.59 -23.11 -40.28
CA ILE A 68 -7.44 -22.99 -39.37
C ILE A 68 -7.09 -24.37 -38.81
N ALA A 69 -5.82 -24.75 -38.91
CA ALA A 69 -5.30 -25.96 -38.27
C ALA A 69 -4.94 -25.68 -36.80
N CYS A 70 -5.10 -26.69 -35.94
CA CYS A 70 -4.68 -26.59 -34.55
C CYS A 70 -4.11 -27.91 -34.00
N THR A 71 -3.04 -27.82 -33.23
CA THR A 71 -2.37 -28.96 -32.58
C THR A 71 -2.28 -28.75 -31.06
N LEU A 72 -2.32 -29.86 -30.32
CA LEU A 72 -2.23 -29.93 -28.87
C LEU A 72 -1.08 -30.86 -28.49
N ASP A 73 0.01 -30.31 -27.98
CA ASP A 73 1.15 -31.05 -27.46
C ASP A 73 0.98 -31.28 -25.94
N LEU A 74 1.08 -32.55 -25.52
CA LEU A 74 0.96 -32.98 -24.13
C LEU A 74 2.33 -33.22 -23.45
N VAL A 75 3.41 -33.27 -24.24
CA VAL A 75 4.81 -33.39 -23.81
C VAL A 75 5.33 -31.99 -23.46
N GLU A 76 5.26 -31.04 -24.39
CA GLU A 76 5.60 -29.63 -24.14
C GLU A 76 4.55 -28.91 -23.27
N GLY A 77 3.28 -29.33 -23.35
CA GLY A 77 2.17 -28.57 -22.80
C GLY A 77 1.86 -27.31 -23.61
N SER A 78 1.92 -27.39 -24.94
CA SER A 78 1.69 -26.29 -25.88
C SER A 78 0.42 -26.50 -26.71
N MET A 79 -0.34 -25.42 -26.94
CA MET A 79 -1.40 -25.37 -27.96
C MET A 79 -0.92 -24.47 -29.09
N THR A 80 -1.07 -24.92 -30.34
CA THR A 80 -0.65 -24.16 -31.52
C THR A 80 -1.79 -24.06 -32.52
N VAL A 81 -1.98 -22.88 -33.11
CA VAL A 81 -2.91 -22.61 -34.22
C VAL A 81 -2.15 -22.07 -35.42
N LYS A 82 -2.59 -22.46 -36.62
CA LYS A 82 -1.93 -22.13 -37.88
C LYS A 82 -2.94 -21.81 -38.99
N THR A 83 -2.63 -20.83 -39.85
CA THR A 83 -3.35 -20.69 -41.12
C THR A 83 -3.03 -21.86 -42.04
N THR A 84 -3.92 -22.14 -42.99
CA THR A 84 -3.72 -23.14 -44.03
C THR A 84 -4.10 -22.54 -45.38
N ARG A 85 -3.83 -23.26 -46.48
CA ARG A 85 -4.32 -22.90 -47.82
C ARG A 85 -5.86 -22.89 -47.95
N LYS A 86 -6.60 -23.29 -46.90
CA LYS A 86 -8.07 -23.20 -46.82
C LYS A 86 -8.57 -22.06 -45.92
N THR A 87 -7.68 -21.35 -45.23
CA THR A 87 -8.09 -20.13 -44.50
C THR A 87 -8.47 -19.07 -45.54
N PHE A 88 -9.67 -18.50 -45.41
CA PHE A 88 -10.17 -17.44 -46.28
C PHE A 88 -10.13 -16.07 -45.59
N ASP A 89 -10.51 -16.00 -44.31
CA ASP A 89 -10.42 -14.79 -43.50
C ASP A 89 -9.00 -14.58 -42.94
N PRO A 90 -8.32 -13.45 -43.22
CA PRO A 90 -7.02 -13.12 -42.62
C PRO A 90 -7.10 -12.79 -41.12
N ALA A 91 -8.25 -12.39 -40.59
CA ALA A 91 -8.41 -11.98 -39.19
C ALA A 91 -8.63 -13.17 -38.23
N ALA A 92 -9.28 -14.25 -38.68
CA ALA A 92 -9.64 -15.42 -37.87
C ALA A 92 -8.45 -16.04 -37.12
N ILE A 93 -7.22 -15.95 -37.64
CA ILE A 93 -6.02 -16.45 -36.94
C ILE A 93 -5.72 -15.68 -35.65
N LEU A 94 -6.09 -14.39 -35.58
CA LEU A 94 -5.97 -13.56 -34.38
C LEU A 94 -7.00 -13.96 -33.32
N ASN A 95 -8.20 -14.33 -33.75
CA ASN A 95 -9.26 -14.86 -32.90
C ASN A 95 -8.89 -16.27 -32.38
N ALA A 96 -8.36 -17.14 -33.24
CA ALA A 96 -7.86 -18.47 -32.87
C ALA A 96 -6.66 -18.40 -31.90
N ARG A 97 -5.75 -17.44 -32.09
CA ARG A 97 -4.66 -17.10 -31.15
C ARG A 97 -5.21 -16.72 -29.77
N ASP A 98 -6.33 -16.02 -29.71
CA ASP A 98 -6.91 -15.56 -28.46
C ASP A 98 -7.80 -16.63 -27.80
N LEU A 99 -8.40 -17.53 -28.60
CA LEU A 99 -9.01 -18.79 -28.14
C LEU A 99 -8.02 -19.64 -27.33
N ILE A 100 -6.81 -19.90 -27.86
CA ILE A 100 -5.82 -20.71 -27.13
C ILE A 100 -5.30 -20.00 -25.86
N LYS A 101 -5.22 -18.66 -25.85
CA LYS A 101 -4.93 -17.90 -24.63
C LYS A 101 -6.03 -18.08 -23.58
N LEU A 102 -7.30 -17.99 -23.95
CA LEU A 102 -8.44 -18.17 -23.04
C LEU A 102 -8.49 -19.58 -22.46
N LEU A 103 -8.26 -20.60 -23.30
CA LEU A 103 -8.18 -22.02 -22.89
C LEU A 103 -7.04 -22.28 -21.89
N ALA A 104 -5.88 -21.65 -22.10
CA ALA A 104 -4.73 -21.68 -21.17
C ALA A 104 -5.01 -20.91 -19.86
N ARG A 105 -5.90 -19.91 -19.88
CA ARG A 105 -6.45 -19.20 -18.70
C ARG A 105 -7.70 -19.86 -18.11
N SER A 106 -7.88 -21.15 -18.38
CA SER A 106 -8.92 -22.01 -17.82
C SER A 106 -10.37 -21.64 -18.14
N VAL A 107 -10.61 -20.84 -19.18
CA VAL A 107 -11.97 -20.64 -19.69
C VAL A 107 -12.52 -21.97 -20.24
N PRO A 108 -13.79 -22.33 -19.97
CA PRO A 108 -14.41 -23.51 -20.56
C PRO A 108 -14.52 -23.39 -22.09
N ALA A 109 -14.23 -24.47 -22.82
CA ALA A 109 -14.22 -24.45 -24.28
C ALA A 109 -15.54 -23.94 -24.92
N PRO A 110 -16.75 -24.33 -24.44
CA PRO A 110 -18.02 -23.80 -25.00
C PRO A 110 -18.24 -22.30 -24.78
N GLN A 111 -17.53 -21.67 -23.84
CA GLN A 111 -17.55 -20.21 -23.67
C GLN A 111 -16.39 -19.54 -24.40
N ALA A 112 -15.22 -20.18 -24.47
CA ALA A 112 -14.05 -19.67 -25.17
C ALA A 112 -14.26 -19.62 -26.70
N VAL A 113 -14.94 -20.61 -27.28
CA VAL A 113 -15.22 -20.72 -28.74
C VAL A 113 -15.92 -19.48 -29.32
N LYS A 114 -16.72 -18.76 -28.51
CA LYS A 114 -17.41 -17.52 -28.91
C LYS A 114 -16.47 -16.37 -29.31
N ILE A 115 -15.16 -16.49 -29.07
CA ILE A 115 -14.17 -15.53 -29.59
C ILE A 115 -13.98 -15.64 -31.11
N MET A 116 -14.52 -16.69 -31.74
CA MET A 116 -14.60 -16.84 -33.21
C MET A 116 -15.86 -16.19 -33.80
N GLU A 117 -16.74 -15.62 -32.97
CA GLU A 117 -17.95 -14.89 -33.38
C GLU A 117 -17.66 -13.38 -33.37
N ASP A 118 -18.02 -12.68 -34.45
CA ASP A 118 -17.73 -11.25 -34.61
C ASP A 118 -18.38 -10.38 -33.52
N GLY A 119 -17.76 -9.23 -33.24
CA GLY A 119 -18.14 -8.34 -32.13
C GLY A 119 -17.77 -8.85 -30.72
N THR A 120 -17.40 -10.13 -30.56
CA THR A 120 -16.83 -10.65 -29.30
C THR A 120 -15.32 -10.47 -29.28
N ALA A 121 -14.81 -9.82 -28.24
CA ALA A 121 -13.37 -9.70 -27.98
C ALA A 121 -13.01 -10.27 -26.60
N CYS A 122 -11.72 -10.34 -26.28
CA CYS A 122 -11.25 -10.74 -24.96
C CYS A 122 -10.16 -9.83 -24.39
N ASP A 123 -10.02 -9.86 -23.07
CA ASP A 123 -8.93 -9.20 -22.35
C ASP A 123 -8.39 -10.10 -21.22
N VAL A 124 -7.08 -10.09 -20.99
CA VAL A 124 -6.38 -10.90 -19.98
C VAL A 124 -5.61 -9.96 -19.05
N ILE A 125 -6.34 -9.43 -18.06
CA ILE A 125 -5.87 -8.36 -17.17
C ILE A 125 -4.89 -8.93 -16.14
N LYS A 126 -3.65 -8.43 -16.18
CA LYS A 126 -2.53 -8.86 -15.32
C LYS A 126 -2.60 -8.18 -13.94
N ILE A 127 -3.22 -8.85 -12.96
CA ILE A 127 -3.27 -8.36 -11.58
C ILE A 127 -1.99 -8.62 -10.76
N ARG A 128 -1.10 -9.51 -11.23
CA ARG A 128 0.22 -9.77 -10.59
C ARG A 128 1.12 -8.54 -10.68
N GLY A 129 1.50 -8.00 -9.52
CA GLY A 129 2.43 -6.86 -9.37
C GLY A 129 1.76 -5.58 -8.85
N LEU A 130 0.44 -5.44 -9.02
CA LEU A 130 -0.33 -4.27 -8.56
C LEU A 130 -0.37 -4.14 -7.01
N VAL A 131 -0.02 -5.21 -6.29
CA VAL A 131 0.00 -5.25 -4.83
C VAL A 131 1.25 -6.00 -4.35
N ARG A 132 2.09 -5.33 -3.54
CA ARG A 132 3.35 -5.91 -3.01
C ARG A 132 3.12 -7.08 -2.04
N ASN A 133 2.21 -6.94 -1.08
CA ASN A 133 1.99 -7.93 -0.02
C ASN A 133 1.02 -9.04 -0.46
N LYS A 134 1.42 -10.31 -0.34
CA LYS A 134 0.65 -11.51 -0.73
C LYS A 134 -0.77 -11.53 -0.15
N ASP A 135 -0.94 -11.29 1.14
CA ASP A 135 -2.26 -11.38 1.80
C ASP A 135 -3.19 -10.25 1.37
N ARG A 136 -2.63 -9.07 1.09
CA ARG A 136 -3.36 -7.93 0.54
C ARG A 136 -3.78 -8.18 -0.91
N PHE A 137 -2.94 -8.85 -1.69
CA PHE A 137 -3.28 -9.33 -3.04
C PHE A 137 -4.41 -10.35 -2.99
N VAL A 138 -4.33 -11.39 -2.15
CA VAL A 138 -5.38 -12.40 -2.00
C VAL A 138 -6.70 -11.75 -1.55
N LYS A 139 -6.68 -10.87 -0.54
CA LYS A 139 -7.87 -10.16 -0.06
C LYS A 139 -8.47 -9.21 -1.11
N ARG A 140 -7.66 -8.55 -1.95
CA ARG A 140 -8.18 -7.73 -3.08
C ARG A 140 -8.68 -8.59 -4.27
N ARG A 141 -8.06 -9.73 -4.54
CA ARG A 141 -8.56 -10.69 -5.56
C ARG A 141 -9.90 -11.28 -5.14
N GLN A 142 -10.04 -11.69 -3.87
CA GLN A 142 -11.31 -12.19 -3.33
C GLN A 142 -12.41 -11.12 -3.34
N ARG A 143 -12.05 -9.84 -3.17
CA ARG A 143 -12.97 -8.71 -3.28
C ARG A 143 -13.59 -8.55 -4.68
N ILE A 144 -12.87 -8.91 -5.76
CA ILE A 144 -13.42 -8.91 -7.13
C ILE A 144 -14.51 -9.99 -7.26
N LEU A 145 -14.27 -11.17 -6.69
CA LEU A 145 -15.26 -12.26 -6.64
C LEU A 145 -16.49 -11.86 -5.81
N GLY A 146 -16.25 -11.27 -4.64
CA GLY A 146 -17.27 -10.98 -3.62
C GLY A 146 -17.69 -12.21 -2.81
N PRO A 147 -18.59 -12.05 -1.83
CA PRO A 147 -19.21 -13.16 -1.13
C PRO A 147 -20.04 -13.98 -2.13
N ASN A 148 -19.85 -15.31 -2.13
CA ASN A 148 -20.55 -16.27 -3.01
C ASN A 148 -20.53 -15.91 -4.51
N GLY A 149 -19.50 -15.19 -4.98
CA GLY A 149 -19.39 -14.75 -6.38
C GLY A 149 -20.32 -13.59 -6.78
N SER A 150 -21.11 -13.04 -5.84
CA SER A 150 -22.14 -12.02 -6.11
C SER A 150 -21.62 -10.75 -6.79
N THR A 151 -20.42 -10.30 -6.42
CA THR A 151 -19.80 -9.07 -6.98
C THR A 151 -19.36 -9.30 -8.43
N LEU A 152 -18.80 -10.48 -8.72
CA LEU A 152 -18.47 -10.89 -10.08
C LEU A 152 -19.74 -11.05 -10.93
N LYS A 153 -20.76 -11.76 -10.43
CA LYS A 153 -22.00 -12.00 -11.18
C LYS A 153 -22.78 -10.72 -11.47
N ALA A 154 -22.81 -9.77 -10.52
CA ALA A 154 -23.39 -8.45 -10.73
C ALA A 154 -22.64 -7.66 -11.81
N LEU A 155 -21.31 -7.74 -11.84
CA LEU A 155 -20.51 -7.11 -12.89
C LEU A 155 -20.81 -7.75 -14.26
N GLU A 156 -20.76 -9.09 -14.38
CA GLU A 156 -21.08 -9.82 -15.62
C GLU A 156 -22.46 -9.44 -16.21
N LEU A 157 -23.49 -9.31 -15.36
CA LEU A 157 -24.84 -8.95 -15.80
C LEU A 157 -24.98 -7.48 -16.23
N LEU A 158 -24.21 -6.57 -15.61
CA LEU A 158 -24.20 -5.16 -15.96
C LEU A 158 -23.46 -4.90 -17.27
N THR A 159 -22.30 -5.53 -17.48
CA THR A 159 -21.42 -5.32 -18.64
C THR A 159 -21.64 -6.33 -19.76
N GLN A 160 -22.50 -7.34 -19.58
CA GLN A 160 -22.75 -8.44 -20.52
C GLN A 160 -21.48 -9.22 -20.92
N THR A 161 -20.48 -9.23 -20.03
CA THR A 161 -19.20 -9.95 -20.21
C THR A 161 -19.14 -11.22 -19.38
N TYR A 162 -18.45 -12.24 -19.87
CA TYR A 162 -18.00 -13.37 -19.05
C TYR A 162 -16.69 -13.01 -18.32
N ILE A 163 -16.56 -13.28 -17.01
CA ILE A 163 -15.41 -12.90 -16.19
C ILE A 163 -14.87 -14.10 -15.40
N LEU A 164 -13.59 -14.45 -15.61
CA LEU A 164 -12.92 -15.54 -14.93
C LEU A 164 -11.68 -15.04 -14.17
N VAL A 165 -11.76 -15.03 -12.84
CA VAL A 165 -10.66 -14.62 -11.92
C VAL A 165 -9.81 -15.84 -11.56
N GLN A 166 -8.66 -16.05 -12.24
CA GLN A 166 -7.75 -17.16 -11.93
C GLN A 166 -6.35 -16.71 -11.53
N GLY A 167 -5.99 -17.00 -10.27
CA GLY A 167 -4.61 -16.93 -9.77
C GLY A 167 -4.03 -15.51 -9.79
N ASN A 168 -3.38 -15.16 -10.91
CA ASN A 168 -2.57 -13.97 -11.15
C ASN A 168 -3.09 -13.09 -12.31
N THR A 169 -4.18 -13.51 -12.96
CA THR A 169 -4.84 -12.83 -14.09
C THR A 169 -6.35 -12.85 -13.92
N VAL A 170 -7.05 -11.91 -14.55
CA VAL A 170 -8.50 -11.99 -14.77
C VAL A 170 -8.75 -12.01 -16.27
N SER A 171 -9.40 -13.05 -16.76
CA SER A 171 -9.83 -13.15 -18.16
C SER A 171 -11.24 -12.59 -18.29
N VAL A 172 -11.49 -11.83 -19.34
CA VAL A 172 -12.79 -11.23 -19.66
C VAL A 172 -13.11 -11.50 -21.13
N MET A 173 -14.37 -11.77 -21.46
CA MET A 173 -14.86 -11.88 -22.83
C MET A 173 -16.15 -11.07 -23.02
N GLY A 174 -16.30 -10.41 -24.16
CA GLY A 174 -17.48 -9.64 -24.54
C GLY A 174 -17.13 -8.44 -25.44
N GLY A 175 -18.07 -7.51 -25.62
CA GLY A 175 -17.89 -6.36 -26.51
C GLY A 175 -16.82 -5.36 -26.04
N TYR A 176 -16.18 -4.69 -27.00
CA TYR A 176 -15.05 -3.78 -26.78
C TYR A 176 -15.28 -2.67 -25.74
N LYS A 177 -16.48 -2.06 -25.71
CA LYS A 177 -16.85 -1.02 -24.73
C LYS A 177 -16.86 -1.59 -23.29
N PRO A 178 -17.66 -2.64 -22.99
CA PRO A 178 -17.57 -3.40 -21.73
C PRO A 178 -16.18 -3.81 -21.27
N LEU A 179 -15.31 -4.31 -22.16
CA LEU A 179 -13.95 -4.75 -21.77
C LEU A 179 -13.15 -3.61 -21.13
N LYS A 180 -13.22 -2.40 -21.69
CA LYS A 180 -12.56 -1.20 -21.15
C LYS A 180 -13.09 -0.79 -19.77
N GLU A 181 -14.39 -0.97 -19.53
CA GLU A 181 -15.00 -0.71 -18.22
C GLU A 181 -14.56 -1.76 -17.18
N VAL A 182 -14.69 -3.05 -17.50
CA VAL A 182 -14.31 -4.15 -16.60
C VAL A 182 -12.82 -4.09 -16.24
N ARG A 183 -11.95 -3.73 -17.20
CA ARG A 183 -10.53 -3.43 -16.96
C ARG A 183 -10.34 -2.36 -15.88
N ARG A 184 -10.97 -1.19 -16.04
CA ARG A 184 -10.91 -0.11 -15.05
C ARG A 184 -11.37 -0.59 -13.67
N VAL A 185 -12.50 -1.30 -13.58
CA VAL A 185 -13.02 -1.82 -12.29
C VAL A 185 -12.02 -2.76 -11.59
N ILE A 186 -11.32 -3.62 -12.34
CA ILE A 186 -10.34 -4.57 -11.79
C ILE A 186 -9.06 -3.86 -11.35
N GLU A 187 -8.57 -2.90 -12.14
CA GLU A 187 -7.38 -2.10 -11.84
C GLU A 187 -7.63 -1.17 -10.63
N ASP A 188 -8.78 -0.47 -10.59
CA ASP A 188 -9.21 0.37 -9.46
C ASP A 188 -9.43 -0.46 -8.17
N CYS A 189 -10.01 -1.66 -8.27
CA CYS A 189 -10.15 -2.59 -7.15
C CYS A 189 -8.78 -3.01 -6.59
N MET A 190 -7.81 -3.29 -7.47
CA MET A 190 -6.42 -3.55 -7.08
C MET A 190 -5.73 -2.30 -6.52
N ALA A 191 -6.12 -1.10 -6.94
CA ALA A 191 -5.70 0.19 -6.37
C ALA A 191 -6.34 0.54 -5.00
N ASN A 192 -7.11 -0.39 -4.41
CA ASN A 192 -7.82 -0.31 -3.11
C ASN A 192 -9.25 0.24 -3.13
N ILE A 193 -9.77 0.67 -4.28
CA ILE A 193 -11.20 1.04 -4.41
C ILE A 193 -12.06 -0.22 -4.19
N HIS A 194 -13.34 -0.07 -3.87
CA HIS A 194 -14.26 -1.21 -3.74
C HIS A 194 -15.07 -1.37 -5.04
N PRO A 195 -15.13 -2.56 -5.66
CA PRO A 195 -15.80 -2.74 -6.96
C PRO A 195 -17.30 -2.40 -6.89
N ILE A 196 -17.94 -2.53 -5.72
CA ILE A 196 -19.31 -2.06 -5.46
C ILE A 196 -19.52 -0.58 -5.86
N TYR A 197 -18.50 0.28 -5.73
CA TYR A 197 -18.61 1.68 -6.15
C TYR A 197 -18.77 1.82 -7.67
N HIS A 198 -18.02 1.04 -8.45
CA HIS A 198 -18.19 1.01 -9.91
C HIS A 198 -19.41 0.23 -10.35
N ILE A 199 -19.85 -0.80 -9.61
CA ILE A 199 -21.14 -1.47 -9.85
C ILE A 199 -22.27 -0.44 -9.72
N LYS A 200 -22.24 0.43 -8.70
CA LYS A 200 -23.19 1.55 -8.58
C LYS A 200 -23.03 2.60 -9.69
N GLU A 201 -21.80 2.94 -10.07
CA GLU A 201 -21.51 3.81 -11.23
C GLU A 201 -22.14 3.27 -12.53
N LEU A 202 -21.98 1.97 -12.80
CA LEU A 202 -22.49 1.26 -13.97
C LEU A 202 -24.01 1.09 -13.93
N MET A 203 -24.61 0.81 -12.77
CA MET A 203 -26.07 0.81 -12.61
C MET A 203 -26.67 2.17 -12.97
N ILE A 204 -26.13 3.26 -12.40
CA ILE A 204 -26.63 4.62 -12.68
C ILE A 204 -26.44 4.98 -14.16
N LYS A 205 -25.27 4.68 -14.75
CA LYS A 205 -25.04 4.86 -16.19
C LYS A 205 -26.01 4.08 -17.07
N ARG A 206 -26.36 2.85 -16.69
CA ARG A 206 -27.27 1.98 -17.46
C ARG A 206 -28.73 2.40 -17.36
N GLU A 207 -29.13 3.12 -16.32
CA GLU A 207 -30.43 3.79 -16.27
C GLU A 207 -30.40 5.10 -17.08
N LEU A 208 -29.44 6.00 -16.84
CA LEU A 208 -29.28 7.27 -17.59
C LEU A 208 -29.12 7.08 -19.11
N ALA A 209 -28.58 5.94 -19.56
CA ALA A 209 -28.45 5.60 -20.97
C ALA A 209 -29.78 5.21 -21.66
N LYS A 210 -30.86 4.98 -20.89
CA LYS A 210 -32.22 4.75 -21.42
C LYS A 210 -32.93 6.06 -21.71
N ASP A 211 -32.67 7.08 -20.89
CA ASP A 211 -33.32 8.39 -20.97
C ASP A 211 -32.85 9.14 -22.23
N PRO A 212 -33.73 9.41 -23.22
CA PRO A 212 -33.30 9.95 -24.51
C PRO A 212 -32.79 11.39 -24.40
N GLU A 213 -33.29 12.16 -23.44
CA GLU A 213 -32.92 13.56 -23.21
C GLU A 213 -31.48 13.68 -22.68
N LEU A 214 -31.13 12.93 -21.63
CA LEU A 214 -29.82 13.00 -20.99
C LEU A 214 -28.70 12.30 -21.77
N LYS A 215 -29.03 11.54 -22.83
CA LYS A 215 -28.09 10.71 -23.61
C LYS A 215 -26.88 11.48 -24.17
N ASN A 216 -27.04 12.78 -24.43
CA ASN A 216 -25.99 13.64 -24.99
C ASN A 216 -25.32 14.57 -23.95
N GLU A 217 -25.76 14.53 -22.68
CA GLU A 217 -25.23 15.39 -21.61
C GLU A 217 -24.07 14.73 -20.83
N ASN A 218 -23.31 15.53 -20.06
CA ASN A 218 -22.32 14.96 -19.14
C ASN A 218 -22.98 14.48 -17.83
N TRP A 219 -22.97 13.17 -17.60
CA TRP A 219 -23.52 12.53 -16.42
C TRP A 219 -22.73 12.72 -15.12
N ASP A 220 -21.56 13.36 -15.12
CA ASP A 220 -20.68 13.54 -13.94
C ASP A 220 -21.39 14.10 -12.68
N ARG A 221 -22.49 14.87 -12.85
CA ARG A 221 -23.33 15.38 -11.77
C ARG A 221 -24.07 14.27 -11.00
N PHE A 222 -24.46 13.21 -11.69
CA PHE A 222 -25.24 12.09 -11.17
C PHE A 222 -24.35 10.91 -10.71
N LEU A 223 -23.10 10.85 -11.17
CA LEU A 223 -22.17 9.78 -10.79
C LEU A 223 -21.71 9.93 -9.32
N PRO A 224 -21.74 8.85 -8.52
CA PRO A 224 -21.41 8.93 -7.10
C PRO A 224 -19.89 9.00 -6.86
N HIS A 225 -19.37 10.22 -6.68
CA HIS A 225 -17.94 10.47 -6.45
C HIS A 225 -17.47 10.01 -5.06
N PHE A 226 -17.08 8.74 -4.93
CA PHE A 226 -16.53 8.13 -3.71
C PHE A 226 -15.09 8.61 -3.38
N LYS A 227 -14.94 9.92 -3.14
CA LYS A 227 -13.67 10.55 -2.74
C LYS A 227 -13.15 9.94 -1.44
N LYS A 228 -11.90 9.48 -1.46
CA LYS A 228 -11.21 8.93 -0.29
C LYS A 228 -11.11 10.00 0.81
N ARG A 229 -11.98 9.92 1.83
CA ARG A 229 -11.95 10.78 3.04
C ARG A 229 -10.70 10.51 3.89
N ASN A 230 -9.55 11.01 3.42
CA ASN A 230 -8.35 11.13 4.22
C ASN A 230 -8.61 12.19 5.30
N LEU A 231 -8.86 11.78 6.54
CA LEU A 231 -8.77 12.65 7.73
C LEU A 231 -7.29 12.95 8.03
N SER A 232 -6.59 13.54 7.05
CA SER A 232 -5.13 13.69 7.03
C SER A 232 -4.61 14.69 8.05
N LYS A 233 -5.44 15.65 8.47
CA LYS A 233 -5.11 16.67 9.48
C LYS A 233 -5.30 16.15 10.93
N ARG A 234 -4.80 14.95 11.24
CA ARG A 234 -4.47 14.62 12.64
C ARG A 234 -3.37 15.58 13.06
N ARG A 235 -3.70 16.55 13.92
CA ARG A 235 -2.71 17.50 14.47
C ARG A 235 -1.58 16.69 15.12
N LYS A 236 -0.37 16.78 14.56
CA LYS A 236 0.84 16.36 15.24
C LYS A 236 1.23 17.48 16.23
N PRO A 237 1.75 17.17 17.43
CA PRO A 237 2.37 18.20 18.25
C PRO A 237 3.54 18.83 17.49
N PHE A 238 3.80 20.12 17.69
CA PHE A 238 4.92 20.82 17.05
C PHE A 238 6.26 20.24 17.52
N VAL A 239 6.35 19.96 18.83
CA VAL A 239 7.45 19.19 19.42
C VAL A 239 7.10 17.70 19.35
N VAL A 240 7.65 17.00 18.36
CA VAL A 240 7.67 15.52 18.33
C VAL A 240 9.04 15.08 18.87
N ASN A 241 9.11 14.65 20.13
CA ASN A 241 10.35 14.17 20.78
C ASN A 241 10.84 12.80 20.26
N GLU A 242 10.44 12.40 19.05
CA GLU A 242 10.97 11.24 18.34
C GLU A 242 12.32 11.60 17.69
N LYS A 243 13.38 11.68 18.51
CA LYS A 243 14.75 11.54 18.00
C LYS A 243 14.82 10.18 17.29
N LYS A 244 14.75 10.18 15.95
CA LYS A 244 14.82 8.95 15.15
C LYS A 244 16.09 8.21 15.53
N LYS A 245 15.95 6.98 16.05
CA LYS A 245 17.10 6.13 16.39
C LYS A 245 17.93 5.93 15.11
N VAL A 246 19.16 6.45 15.12
CA VAL A 246 20.10 6.24 14.02
C VAL A 246 20.38 4.74 13.92
N TYR A 247 20.42 4.20 12.72
CA TYR A 247 20.69 2.78 12.52
C TYR A 247 22.16 2.49 12.82
N THR A 248 22.41 1.84 13.96
CA THR A 248 23.70 1.21 14.27
C THR A 248 23.66 -0.26 13.82
N PRO A 249 24.67 -0.77 13.08
CA PRO A 249 24.72 -2.18 12.73
C PRO A 249 25.06 -3.05 13.96
N PHE A 250 25.72 -2.46 14.96
CA PHE A 250 25.96 -3.09 16.25
C PHE A 250 24.71 -2.98 17.15
N PRO A 251 24.33 -4.06 17.85
CA PRO A 251 23.33 -3.99 18.91
C PRO A 251 23.88 -3.20 20.11
N PRO A 252 23.01 -2.59 20.95
CA PRO A 252 23.45 -2.10 22.25
C PRO A 252 23.98 -3.25 23.12
N PRO A 253 24.87 -2.97 24.09
CA PRO A 253 25.26 -3.97 25.08
C PRO A 253 24.03 -4.47 25.85
N GLN A 254 24.03 -5.74 26.22
CA GLN A 254 22.98 -6.31 27.06
C GLN A 254 23.04 -5.70 28.46
N GLU A 255 21.88 -5.53 29.10
CA GLU A 255 21.83 -5.12 30.50
C GLU A 255 22.46 -6.23 31.37
N LYS A 256 23.54 -5.89 32.09
CA LYS A 256 24.29 -6.82 32.93
C LYS A 256 23.39 -7.39 34.02
N SER A 257 23.51 -8.68 34.31
CA SER A 257 22.70 -9.29 35.38
C SER A 257 23.11 -8.75 36.75
N LYS A 258 22.26 -8.98 37.76
CA LYS A 258 22.59 -8.64 39.16
C LYS A 258 23.86 -9.35 39.65
N VAL A 259 24.16 -10.54 39.11
CA VAL A 259 25.37 -11.29 39.44
C VAL A 259 26.59 -10.64 38.80
N ASP A 260 26.51 -10.27 37.52
CA ASP A 260 27.59 -9.56 36.81
C ASP A 260 27.92 -8.23 37.48
N LEU A 261 26.90 -7.45 37.86
CA LEU A 261 27.06 -6.19 38.59
C LEU A 261 27.73 -6.38 39.97
N GLN A 262 27.47 -7.51 40.65
CA GLN A 262 28.11 -7.85 41.92
C GLN A 262 29.54 -8.37 41.74
N ILE A 263 29.84 -9.03 40.60
CA ILE A 263 31.20 -9.46 40.24
C ILE A 263 32.05 -8.23 39.88
N GLU A 264 31.50 -7.29 39.10
CA GLU A 264 32.19 -6.05 38.69
C GLU A 264 32.41 -5.08 39.85
N SER A 265 31.49 -4.99 40.82
CA SER A 265 31.67 -4.20 42.04
C SER A 265 32.58 -4.86 43.08
N GLY A 266 32.98 -6.12 42.85
CA GLY A 266 33.72 -6.95 43.80
C GLY A 266 32.89 -7.46 44.99
N GLU A 267 31.65 -6.97 45.18
CA GLU A 267 30.78 -7.34 46.29
C GLU A 267 30.48 -8.85 46.34
N TYR A 268 30.43 -9.52 45.16
CA TYR A 268 30.20 -10.97 45.04
C TYR A 268 31.26 -11.82 45.76
N PHE A 269 32.50 -11.34 45.83
CA PHE A 269 33.62 -12.05 46.44
C PHE A 269 33.78 -11.77 47.94
N LEU A 270 33.09 -10.77 48.47
CA LEU A 270 33.11 -10.43 49.90
C LEU A 270 32.15 -11.33 50.69
N SER A 271 32.61 -11.84 51.83
CA SER A 271 31.71 -12.53 52.77
C SER A 271 30.62 -11.57 53.28
N ARG A 272 29.46 -12.10 53.66
CA ARG A 272 28.35 -11.30 54.21
C ARG A 272 28.78 -10.47 55.43
N GLU A 273 29.76 -10.93 56.20
CA GLU A 273 30.35 -10.22 57.34
C GLU A 273 31.31 -9.10 56.93
N ALA A 274 32.04 -9.25 55.81
CA ALA A 274 32.84 -8.17 55.23
C ALA A 274 31.94 -7.08 54.63
N GLN A 275 30.89 -7.47 53.90
CA GLN A 275 29.84 -6.56 53.41
C GLN A 275 29.17 -5.81 54.58
N ALA A 276 28.78 -6.52 55.65
CA ALA A 276 28.14 -5.91 56.82
C ALA A 276 29.06 -4.92 57.58
N ARG A 277 30.38 -5.18 57.65
CA ARG A 277 31.35 -4.23 58.20
C ARG A 277 31.44 -2.96 57.36
N GLY A 278 31.63 -3.07 56.05
CA GLY A 278 31.66 -1.90 55.15
C GLY A 278 30.35 -1.09 55.15
N VAL A 279 29.19 -1.74 55.32
CA VAL A 279 27.90 -1.05 55.50
C VAL A 279 27.81 -0.35 56.86
N ARG A 280 28.40 -0.90 57.92
CA ARG A 280 28.46 -0.26 59.25
C ARG A 280 29.41 0.94 59.24
N GLU A 281 30.61 0.79 58.69
CA GLU A 281 31.62 1.85 58.58
C GLU A 281 31.04 3.07 57.83
N LYS A 282 30.45 2.86 56.64
CA LYS A 282 29.75 3.90 55.87
C LYS A 282 28.60 4.57 56.63
N ARG A 283 27.89 3.84 57.51
CA ARG A 283 26.84 4.42 58.37
C ARG A 283 27.43 5.26 59.49
N ASP A 284 28.48 4.78 60.14
CA ASP A 284 29.15 5.49 61.23
C ASP A 284 29.85 6.76 60.70
N GLU A 285 30.36 6.76 59.46
CA GLU A 285 30.84 7.92 58.73
C GLU A 285 29.74 8.95 58.45
N VAL A 286 28.64 8.56 57.78
CA VAL A 286 27.50 9.46 57.51
C VAL A 286 26.86 10.00 58.81
N MET A 287 26.92 9.25 59.91
CA MET A 287 26.50 9.72 61.23
C MET A 287 27.49 10.73 61.84
N ARG A 288 28.81 10.56 61.66
CA ARG A 288 29.82 11.56 62.05
C ARG A 288 29.63 12.85 61.26
N GLU A 289 29.45 12.78 59.94
CA GLU A 289 29.18 13.94 59.07
C GLU A 289 27.94 14.71 59.52
N LYS A 290 26.79 14.04 59.68
CA LYS A 290 25.55 14.67 60.16
C LYS A 290 25.68 15.23 61.57
N THR A 291 26.53 14.65 62.41
CA THR A 291 26.82 15.18 63.75
C THR A 291 27.70 16.42 63.69
N ALA A 292 28.68 16.47 62.77
CA ALA A 292 29.49 17.66 62.51
C ALA A 292 28.67 18.79 61.87
N GLU A 293 27.79 18.49 60.91
CA GLU A 293 26.85 19.44 60.32
C GLU A 293 25.89 20.03 61.37
N ARG A 294 25.35 19.18 62.26
CA ARG A 294 24.52 19.62 63.40
C ARG A 294 25.28 20.43 64.44
N LYS A 295 26.59 20.19 64.62
CA LYS A 295 27.45 21.04 65.46
C LYS A 295 27.66 22.41 64.83
N ARG A 296 28.07 22.47 63.56
CA ARG A 296 28.21 23.73 62.81
C ARG A 296 26.93 24.56 62.85
N LYS A 297 25.79 23.97 62.50
CA LYS A 297 24.47 24.65 62.56
C LYS A 297 24.02 25.08 63.97
N ARG A 298 24.63 24.53 65.02
CA ARG A 298 24.41 24.95 66.41
C ARG A 298 25.40 26.04 66.83
N GLU A 299 26.64 25.98 66.36
CA GLU A 299 27.66 27.01 66.54
C GLU A 299 27.24 28.31 65.81
N GLU A 300 26.81 28.19 64.55
CA GLU A 300 26.17 29.25 63.74
C GLU A 300 24.93 29.88 64.40
N ALA A 301 24.21 29.13 65.24
CA ALA A 301 23.03 29.60 65.98
C ALA A 301 23.35 30.13 67.40
N PHE A 302 24.61 30.02 67.85
CA PHE A 302 25.09 30.59 69.11
C PHE A 302 25.97 31.84 68.88
N GLU A 303 26.50 32.05 67.68
CA GLU A 303 26.99 33.37 67.27
C GLU A 303 25.80 34.32 67.09
N ALA A 304 25.76 35.38 67.89
CA ALA A 304 24.72 36.40 67.79
C ALA A 304 24.82 37.13 66.43
N PRO A 305 23.71 37.26 65.67
CA PRO A 305 23.70 38.05 64.44
C PRO A 305 24.20 39.47 64.69
N LYS A 306 25.11 39.95 63.82
CA LYS A 306 25.65 41.31 63.91
C LYS A 306 24.64 42.32 63.38
N GLU A 307 23.84 42.89 64.27
CA GLU A 307 22.95 44.02 63.98
C GLU A 307 23.73 45.34 63.92
N GLU A 308 23.39 46.20 62.96
CA GLU A 308 23.98 47.53 62.79
C GLU A 308 23.03 48.64 63.27
N GLY A 309 23.36 49.29 64.39
CA GLY A 309 22.95 50.68 64.66
C GLY A 309 21.82 50.94 65.68
N GLU A 310 22.09 51.92 66.55
CA GLU A 310 21.15 52.76 67.34
C GLU A 310 20.25 52.09 68.42
N GLY A 311 20.04 52.67 69.62
CA GLY A 311 20.63 53.90 70.15
C GLY A 311 20.05 54.39 71.50
N ARG A 312 20.58 53.90 72.63
CA ARG A 312 20.34 54.43 74.02
C ARG A 312 18.85 54.29 74.46
N LYS A 313 18.39 54.41 75.71
CA LYS A 313 18.77 55.25 76.87
C LYS A 313 18.66 54.39 78.19
N LYS A 314 19.01 54.91 79.38
CA LYS A 314 19.73 54.12 80.43
C LYS A 314 19.23 54.19 81.90
N LYS A 315 19.46 53.15 82.74
CA LYS A 315 19.19 53.11 84.21
C LYS A 315 20.49 53.01 85.07
N LYS A 316 20.39 53.27 86.38
CA LYS A 316 21.42 53.87 87.26
C LYS A 316 22.82 53.22 87.35
N LYS A 317 23.81 54.13 87.41
CA LYS A 317 25.18 54.04 87.97
C LYS A 317 25.40 53.06 89.13
N ARG A 318 26.62 52.49 89.16
CA ARG A 318 27.49 52.44 90.35
C ARG A 318 28.94 52.57 89.86
N ASP A 319 29.71 53.55 90.34
CA ASP A 319 31.04 53.87 89.78
C ASP A 319 32.18 53.15 90.53
N LYS A 320 33.21 52.72 89.79
CA LYS A 320 34.61 52.66 90.28
C LYS A 320 35.59 52.71 89.09
N GLU A 321 36.76 53.30 89.34
CA GLU A 321 37.88 53.62 88.41
C GLU A 321 38.79 52.39 88.11
N LYS A 322 39.74 52.34 87.14
CA LYS A 322 40.24 53.22 86.02
C LYS A 322 41.15 52.39 85.05
N GLY A 323 41.58 52.98 83.92
CA GLY A 323 42.54 52.44 82.92
C GLY A 323 41.85 51.93 81.63
N GLU A 324 42.11 52.39 80.39
CA GLU A 324 43.36 52.62 79.60
C GLU A 324 44.11 51.32 79.24
N ASP A 325 44.45 50.98 77.98
CA ASP A 325 43.85 51.21 76.64
C ASP A 325 44.41 50.09 75.68
N GLY A 326 44.34 50.04 74.33
CA GLY A 326 43.85 50.95 73.28
C GLY A 326 44.17 50.42 71.85
N GLU A 327 43.74 51.14 70.81
CA GLU A 327 44.02 50.89 69.35
C GLU A 327 43.51 49.53 68.75
N LYS A 328 43.39 49.28 67.43
CA LYS A 328 43.52 50.07 66.17
C LYS A 328 42.57 49.52 65.08
N LYS A 329 42.42 50.25 63.96
CA LYS A 329 41.58 49.90 62.77
C LYS A 329 42.30 48.99 61.77
N THR A 330 41.56 48.19 60.99
CA THR A 330 41.77 48.10 59.52
C THR A 330 40.53 47.63 58.73
N LYS A 331 40.45 47.97 57.43
CA LYS A 331 39.38 47.58 56.47
C LYS A 331 39.95 46.78 55.29
N ARG A 332 39.16 45.86 54.73
CA ARG A 332 39.16 45.34 53.33
C ARG A 332 37.85 44.53 53.16
N ARG A 333 36.98 44.60 52.14
CA ARG A 333 37.03 44.89 50.68
C ARG A 333 37.99 43.99 49.89
N LYS A 334 37.64 43.43 48.72
CA LYS A 334 36.34 43.05 48.08
C LYS A 334 36.71 42.04 46.95
N GLU A 335 35.86 41.88 45.92
CA GLU A 335 35.98 40.92 44.80
C GLU A 335 35.92 39.42 45.22
N VAL A 336 35.19 38.49 44.58
CA VAL A 336 34.40 38.47 43.32
C VAL A 336 35.21 38.66 42.05
N ALA A 337 35.62 37.54 41.45
CA ALA A 337 35.88 37.39 40.03
C ALA A 337 34.90 36.35 39.45
N VAL A 338 34.47 36.56 38.21
CA VAL A 338 33.78 35.59 37.36
C VAL A 338 34.68 35.40 36.15
N GLU A 339 34.97 34.16 35.79
CA GLU A 339 35.66 33.84 34.54
C GLU A 339 34.72 33.08 33.60
N ALA A 340 34.84 33.40 32.32
CA ALA A 340 34.15 32.80 31.20
C ALA A 340 35.07 32.90 29.97
N ASP A 341 34.85 32.00 29.02
CA ASP A 341 35.48 31.92 27.68
C ASP A 341 36.99 31.60 27.65
N GLY A 342 37.41 30.88 26.59
CA GLY A 342 38.80 30.42 26.38
C GLY A 342 38.87 29.04 25.72
N ASP A 343 38.85 29.00 24.39
CA ASP A 343 39.00 27.79 23.57
C ASP A 343 40.45 27.26 23.52
N GLU A 344 40.61 25.94 23.40
CA GLU A 344 41.48 25.29 22.39
C GLU A 344 40.96 23.88 22.02
#